data_AF-A0A0P9SHC3-F1
#
_entry.id   AF-A0A0P9SHC3-F1
#
_cell.length_a   1.000
_cell.length_b   1.000
_cell.length_c   1.000
_cell.angle_alpha   90.00
_cell.angle_beta   90.00
_cell.angle_gamma   90.00
#
_symmetry.space_group_name_H-M   'P 1'
#
loop_
_entity.id
_entity.type
_entity.pdbx_description
1 polymer ?
#
loop_
_entity_poly.entity_id
_entity_poly.type
_entity_poly.pdbx_seq_one_letter_code
_entity_poly.pdbx_strand_id
1 'polypeptide(L)'
;MTYNWDLIERLLHEVQNNGTHSTSTEFETLLNRSYIEPRPREEGGDGSTYILTKRGASLLALIDSSIPGNDHPRQVLNEQAGDPLDPVLFDTIAKKPQIA
;
A
#
# COMPACT_ATOMS: atom_id res chain seq x y z
N MET A 1 6.80 -13.50 8.22
CA MET A 1 5.63 -12.69 8.61
C MET A 1 4.71 -12.60 7.42
N THR A 2 3.44 -12.94 7.58
CA THR A 2 2.40 -12.70 6.56
C THR A 2 1.65 -11.44 6.96
N TYR A 3 1.61 -10.44 6.10
CA TYR A 3 0.79 -9.26 6.34
C TYR A 3 -0.68 -9.57 6.08
N ASN A 4 -1.56 -8.88 6.80
CA ASN A 4 -2.98 -8.94 6.53
C ASN A 4 -3.30 -8.06 5.31
N TRP A 5 -3.21 -8.64 4.12
CA TRP A 5 -3.40 -7.90 2.88
C TRP A 5 -4.81 -7.32 2.72
N ASP A 6 -5.85 -8.00 3.20
CA ASP A 6 -7.22 -7.48 3.18
C ASP A 6 -7.36 -6.24 4.09
N LEU A 7 -6.65 -6.22 5.22
CA LEU A 7 -6.57 -5.03 6.07
C LEU A 7 -5.79 -3.91 5.37
N ILE A 8 -4.65 -4.21 4.75
CA ILE A 8 -3.84 -3.21 4.01
C ILE A 8 -4.64 -2.60 2.87
N GLU A 9 -5.31 -3.41 2.06
CA GLU A 9 -6.17 -2.98 0.96
C GLU A 9 -7.26 -2.03 1.47
N ARG A 10 -7.97 -2.45 2.52
CA ARG A 10 -9.00 -1.62 3.13
C ARG A 10 -8.45 -0.29 3.64
N LEU A 11 -7.32 -0.30 4.35
CA LEU A 11 -6.69 0.92 4.86
C LEU A 11 -6.30 1.86 3.72
N LEU A 12 -5.70 1.32 2.65
CA LEU A 12 -5.31 2.12 1.48
C LEU A 12 -6.53 2.74 0.79
N HIS A 13 -7.64 2.01 0.64
CA HIS A 13 -8.90 2.57 0.13
C HIS A 13 -9.48 3.64 1.06
N GLU A 14 -9.49 3.41 2.38
CA GLU A 14 -10.01 4.38 3.34
C GLU A 14 -9.17 5.68 3.35
N VAL A 15 -7.85 5.56 3.25
CA VAL A 15 -6.94 6.72 3.08
C VAL A 15 -7.19 7.41 1.74
N GLN A 16 -7.35 6.67 0.64
CA GLN A 16 -7.58 7.25 -0.69
C GLN A 16 -8.90 8.01 -0.78
N ASN A 17 -9.98 7.46 -0.21
CA ASN A 17 -11.32 8.02 -0.34
C ASN A 17 -11.64 9.05 0.74
N ASN A 18 -11.23 8.80 1.99
CA ASN A 18 -11.63 9.57 3.15
C ASN A 18 -10.46 10.17 3.94
N GLY A 19 -9.21 9.80 3.62
CA GLY A 19 -8.02 10.21 4.37
C GLY A 19 -7.98 9.70 5.81
N THR A 20 -8.59 8.54 6.08
CA THR A 20 -8.74 7.98 7.43
C THR A 20 -7.39 7.64 8.08
N HIS A 21 -7.31 7.86 9.40
CA HIS A 21 -6.22 7.39 10.26
C HIS A 21 -6.57 6.04 10.91
N SER A 22 -5.58 5.17 11.09
CA SER A 22 -5.73 3.93 11.85
C SER A 22 -4.52 3.69 12.76
N THR A 23 -4.72 2.98 13.87
CA THR A 23 -3.65 2.63 14.83
C THR A 23 -3.13 1.19 14.64
N SER A 24 -3.49 0.55 13.52
CA SER A 24 -3.03 -0.80 13.20
C SER A 24 -1.53 -0.82 12.88
N THR A 25 -0.86 -1.93 13.18
CA THR A 25 0.56 -2.13 12.84
C THR A 25 0.81 -2.02 11.33
N GLU A 26 -0.15 -2.44 10.51
CA GLU A 26 -0.12 -2.28 9.05
C GLU A 26 -0.12 -0.80 8.64
N PHE A 27 -0.95 0.02 9.28
CA PHE A 27 -1.02 1.45 9.00
C PHE A 27 0.30 2.15 9.33
N GLU A 28 0.84 1.88 10.52
CA GLU A 28 2.15 2.38 10.94
C GLU A 28 3.26 1.93 9.98
N THR A 29 3.19 0.69 9.48
CA THR A 29 4.14 0.19 8.49
C THR A 29 4.01 0.97 7.18
N LEU A 30 2.80 1.18 6.66
CA LEU A 30 2.56 1.95 5.44
C LEU A 30 3.10 3.38 5.58
N LEU A 31 2.92 4.01 6.75
CA LEU A 31 3.43 5.34 7.04
C LEU A 31 4.96 5.36 7.08
N ASN A 32 5.58 4.46 7.84
CA ASN A 32 7.03 4.35 7.96
C ASN A 32 7.73 4.00 6.63
N ARG A 33 7.05 3.27 5.74
CA ARG A 33 7.57 2.88 4.42
C ARG A 33 7.17 3.85 3.30
N SER A 34 6.56 4.99 3.63
CA SER A 34 6.13 6.04 2.68
C SER A 34 5.12 5.58 1.63
N TYR A 35 4.23 4.65 1.96
CA TYR A 35 3.03 4.37 1.14
C TYR A 35 1.92 5.38 1.41
N ILE A 36 1.84 5.88 2.64
CA ILE A 36 0.93 6.94 3.05
C ILE A 36 1.70 8.06 3.72
N GLU A 37 1.19 9.28 3.63
CA GLU A 37 1.77 10.44 4.29
C GLU A 37 0.67 11.35 4.87
N PRO A 38 0.95 12.07 5.96
CA PRO A 38 0.00 13.03 6.51
C PRO A 38 -0.23 14.15 5.50
N ARG A 39 -1.49 14.53 5.33
CA ARG A 39 -1.86 15.57 4.37
C ARG A 39 -1.20 16.90 4.75
N PRO A 40 -0.50 17.58 3.83
CA PRO A 40 0.14 18.84 4.14
C PRO A 40 -0.90 19.91 4.50
N ARG A 41 -0.55 20.76 5.48
CA ARG A 41 -1.42 21.87 5.93
C ARG A 41 -1.76 22.84 4.81
N GLU A 42 -0.87 22.98 3.82
CA GLU A 42 -1.07 23.82 2.63
C GLU A 42 -2.24 23.36 1.76
N GLU A 43 -2.63 22.09 1.86
CA GLU A 43 -3.77 21.50 1.14
C GLU A 43 -5.06 21.51 1.98
N GLY A 44 -5.08 22.29 3.06
CA GLY A 44 -6.20 22.35 4.00
C GLY A 44 -6.25 21.19 5.00
N GLY A 45 -5.17 20.41 5.13
CA GLY A 45 -5.07 19.35 6.14
C GLY A 45 -4.93 19.90 7.55
N ASP A 46 -5.74 19.42 8.50
CA ASP A 46 -5.54 19.73 9.92
C ASP A 46 -4.42 18.87 10.55
N GLY A 47 -3.83 17.95 9.78
CA GLY A 47 -2.86 16.96 10.23
C GLY A 47 -3.49 15.65 10.72
N SER A 48 -4.82 15.54 10.73
CA SER A 48 -5.55 14.31 11.09
C SER A 48 -5.90 13.44 9.87
N THR A 49 -5.74 13.98 8.66
CA THR A 49 -6.02 13.28 7.40
C THR A 49 -4.74 12.83 6.71
N TYR A 50 -4.80 11.68 6.05
CA TYR A 50 -3.69 11.06 5.34
C TYR A 50 -3.99 10.98 3.84
N ILE A 51 -2.94 10.92 3.02
CA ILE A 51 -3.05 10.75 1.57
C ILE A 51 -2.15 9.60 1.10
N LEU A 52 -2.54 8.96 0.00
CA LEU A 52 -1.70 7.96 -0.65
C LEU A 52 -0.54 8.64 -1.37
N THR A 53 0.66 8.13 -1.18
CA THR A 53 1.79 8.49 -2.03
C THR A 53 1.66 7.79 -3.39
N LYS A 54 2.52 8.14 -4.36
CA LYS A 54 2.61 7.40 -5.63
C LYS A 54 2.82 5.90 -5.41
N ARG A 55 3.60 5.52 -4.38
CA ARG A 55 3.85 4.12 -4.05
C ARG A 55 2.62 3.46 -3.43
N GLY A 56 1.92 4.14 -2.51
CA GLY A 56 0.67 3.68 -1.93
C GLY A 56 -0.40 3.40 -2.99
N ALA A 57 -0.56 4.31 -3.94
CA ALA A 57 -1.47 4.16 -5.06
C ALA A 57 -1.10 2.97 -5.97
N SER A 58 0.19 2.78 -6.26
CA SER A 58 0.65 1.61 -7.03
C SER A 58 0.43 0.29 -6.29
N LEU A 59 0.66 0.25 -4.97
CA LEU A 59 0.39 -0.93 -4.16
C LEU A 59 -1.10 -1.26 -4.16
N LEU A 60 -1.94 -0.24 -3.95
CA LEU A 60 -3.39 -0.39 -3.99
C LEU A 60 -3.86 -0.93 -5.35
N ALA A 61 -3.42 -0.32 -6.45
CA ALA A 61 -3.76 -0.79 -7.78
C ALA A 61 -3.30 -2.23 -8.03
N LEU A 62 -2.15 -2.63 -7.49
CA LEU A 62 -1.61 -3.98 -7.63
C LEU A 62 -2.40 -5.01 -6.83
N ILE A 63 -2.81 -4.71 -5.59
CA ILE A 63 -3.60 -5.65 -4.76
C ILE A 63 -5.08 -5.70 -5.16
N ASP A 64 -5.64 -4.57 -5.63
CA ASP A 64 -7.02 -4.42 -6.14
C ASP A 64 -7.19 -5.09 -7.50
N SER A 65 -6.12 -5.12 -8.33
CA SER A 65 -6.09 -5.83 -9.60
C SER A 65 -6.00 -7.35 -9.41
N SER A 66 -7.03 -7.92 -8.80
CA SER A 66 -7.33 -9.34 -8.83
C SER A 66 -7.85 -9.70 -10.23
N ILE A 67 -6.97 -9.71 -11.23
CA ILE A 67 -7.30 -10.23 -12.56
C ILE A 67 -7.55 -11.74 -12.42
N PRO A 68 -8.76 -12.24 -12.76
CA PRO A 68 -9.04 -13.66 -12.70
C PRO A 68 -8.14 -14.42 -13.70
N GLY A 69 -7.27 -15.30 -13.19
CA GLY A 69 -6.40 -16.18 -13.98
C GLY A 69 -4.89 -15.95 -13.87
N ASN A 70 -4.42 -14.95 -13.11
CA ASN A 70 -3.00 -14.78 -12.76
C ASN A 70 -2.76 -15.09 -11.28
N ASP A 71 -1.54 -15.46 -10.88
CA ASP A 71 -1.17 -15.56 -9.47
C ASP A 71 -1.54 -14.26 -8.75
N HIS A 72 -2.29 -14.37 -7.65
CA HIS A 72 -2.79 -13.18 -6.97
C HIS A 72 -1.60 -12.29 -6.62
N PRO A 73 -1.62 -10.98 -6.93
CA PRO A 73 -0.49 -10.08 -6.68
C PRO A 73 -0.03 -10.08 -5.21
N ARG A 74 -0.97 -10.32 -4.28
CA ARG A 74 -0.73 -10.57 -2.85
C ARG A 74 0.13 -11.82 -2.59
N GLN A 75 -0.10 -12.89 -3.34
CA GLN A 75 0.70 -14.12 -3.28
C GLN A 75 2.10 -13.89 -3.84
N VAL A 76 2.21 -13.25 -5.01
CA VAL A 76 3.52 -12.92 -5.61
C VAL A 76 4.37 -12.10 -4.65
N LEU A 77 3.78 -11.14 -3.93
CA LEU A 77 4.44 -10.37 -2.88
C LEU A 77 4.85 -11.26 -1.69
N ASN A 78 3.96 -12.11 -1.18
CA ASN A 78 4.26 -13.04 -0.09
C ASN A 78 5.35 -14.08 -0.43
N GLU A 79 5.46 -14.49 -1.69
CA GLU A 79 6.43 -15.47 -2.16
C GLU A 79 7.84 -14.90 -2.32
N GLN A 80 8.01 -13.57 -2.25
CA GLN A 80 9.34 -12.96 -2.33
C GLN A 80 10.16 -13.27 -1.08
N ALA A 81 11.44 -13.55 -1.29
CA ALA A 81 12.41 -13.70 -0.21
C ALA A 81 12.72 -12.32 0.43
N GLY A 82 11.79 -11.78 1.22
CA GLY A 82 11.94 -10.48 1.86
C GLY A 82 10.67 -9.95 2.50
N ASP A 83 10.71 -8.68 2.91
CA ASP A 83 9.54 -7.93 3.37
C ASP A 83 8.81 -7.36 2.15
N PRO A 84 7.60 -7.84 1.81
CA PRO A 84 6.85 -7.38 0.63
C PRO A 84 6.45 -5.91 0.68
N LEU A 85 6.41 -5.30 1.87
CA LEU A 85 6.16 -3.87 2.03
C LEU A 85 7.46 -3.06 2.02
N ASP A 86 8.63 -3.68 1.88
CA ASP A 86 9.87 -2.93 1.77
C ASP A 86 9.86 -2.06 0.48
N PRO A 87 10.11 -0.75 0.60
CA PRO A 87 10.18 0.19 -0.53
C PRO A 87 11.01 -0.30 -1.70
N VAL A 88 12.19 -0.82 -1.42
CA VAL A 88 13.19 -1.19 -2.42
C VAL A 88 12.77 -2.47 -3.10
N LEU A 89 12.27 -3.42 -2.32
CA LEU A 89 11.74 -4.68 -2.83
C LEU A 89 10.50 -4.44 -3.70
N PHE A 90 9.52 -3.66 -3.20
CA PHE A 90 8.30 -3.33 -3.91
C PHE A 90 8.57 -2.61 -5.24
N ASP A 91 9.42 -1.58 -5.25
CA ASP A 91 9.79 -0.87 -6.49
C ASP A 91 10.45 -1.83 -7.51
N THR A 92 11.22 -2.82 -7.04
CA THR A 92 11.84 -3.83 -7.90
C THR A 92 10.80 -4.78 -8.51
N ILE A 93 9.79 -5.18 -7.73
CA ILE A 93 8.72 -6.07 -8.14
C ILE A 93 7.74 -5.36 -9.07
N ALA A 94 7.31 -4.16 -8.71
CA ALA A 94 6.41 -3.33 -9.51
C ALA A 94 7.02 -2.95 -10.88
N LYS A 95 8.35 -2.92 -10.99
CA LYS A 95 9.06 -2.74 -12.27
C LYS A 95 9.12 -4.00 -13.13
N LYS A 96 8.86 -5.20 -12.58
CA LYS A 96 8.86 -6.42 -13.39
C LYS A 96 7.65 -6.41 -14.32
N PRO A 97 7.84 -6.60 -15.63
CA PRO A 97 6.76 -6.58 -16.63
C PRO A 97 5.78 -7.76 -16.53
N GLN A 98 5.87 -8.56 -15.47
CA GLN A 98 5.09 -9.78 -15.24
C GLN A 98 3.83 -9.52 -14.40
N ILE A 99 3.64 -8.28 -13.92
CA ILE A 99 2.57 -7.88 -12.99
C ILE A 99 1.74 -6.71 -13.57
N ALA A 100 1.68 -6.58 -14.89
CA ALA A 100 0.92 -5.54 -15.60
C ALA A 100 -0.17 -6.15 -16.49
#